data_AF-A0A851D9A9-F1
#
_entry.id   AF-A0A851D9A9-F1
#
_cell.length_a   1.000
_cell.length_b   1.000
_cell.length_c   1.000
_cell.angle_alpha   90.00
_cell.angle_beta   90.00
_cell.angle_gamma   90.00
#
_symmetry.space_group_name_H-M   'P 1'
#
loop_
_entity.id
_entity.type
_entity.pdbx_description
1 polymer ?
#
loop_
_entity_poly.entity_id
_entity_poly.type
_entity_poly.pdbx_seq_one_letter_code
_entity_poly.pdbx_strand_id
1 'polypeptide(L)'
;WQFNGSFYQPSALLMMGIPGLEALHPWISIPFCALYLTALLGNCLILFIIKKTQSLHEPMYYFLSMLAVTDLGLVLCTLPTTLGLFWFDMRRIGFDACLAQMYFIHILSFIESSVLLAMAFDRFIAISHPLRHASILTKTTVMKIGLAILVRGVVSLLPIPFLLKRLTYCGKTELSHSFCFHPDIMKLACTDIKVNVFYGMIILLSTVGMDFIFIVLSYILIFKTVISLATKEECLKALNTCVSHICAVLVFFIPMIGLSMIHRFGKNVPPLINTLVAYTYLIIPPALNPVIYSIKSSHIREALLRALRRKKG
;
A
#
# COMPACT_ATOMS: atom_id res chain seq x y z
N TRP A 1 14.42 35.77 17.99
CA TRP A 1 15.45 34.76 17.71
C TRP A 1 15.87 34.87 16.25
N GLN A 2 17.02 35.51 15.99
CA GLN A 2 17.61 35.60 14.66
C GLN A 2 18.22 34.23 14.30
N PHE A 3 17.74 33.62 13.22
CA PHE A 3 18.32 32.38 12.69
C PHE A 3 19.59 32.73 11.89
N ASN A 4 20.76 32.34 12.40
CA ASN A 4 21.96 32.20 11.57
C ASN A 4 21.68 31.08 10.56
N GLY A 5 21.68 31.40 9.26
CA GLY A 5 21.30 30.52 8.15
C GLY A 5 22.31 29.43 7.81
N SER A 6 22.88 28.73 8.79
CA SER A 6 23.71 27.55 8.53
C SER A 6 22.84 26.34 8.21
N PHE A 7 23.09 25.68 7.08
CA PHE A 7 22.46 24.41 6.73
C PHE A 7 22.70 23.37 7.83
N TYR A 8 21.62 22.89 8.44
CA TYR A 8 21.64 21.86 9.48
C TYR A 8 20.79 20.66 9.07
N GLN A 9 21.43 19.50 9.00
CA GLN A 9 20.80 18.20 8.79
C GLN A 9 21.03 17.34 10.03
N PRO A 10 19.97 16.76 10.64
CA PRO A 10 20.15 15.89 11.79
C PRO A 10 20.88 14.61 11.38
N SER A 11 21.76 14.10 12.24
CA SER A 11 22.43 12.81 12.02
C SER A 11 21.46 11.63 12.19
N ALA A 12 20.49 11.77 13.11
CA ALA A 12 19.46 10.79 13.39
C ALA A 12 18.12 11.44 13.77
N LEU A 13 17.06 10.67 13.59
CA LEU A 13 15.69 10.97 14.00
C LEU A 13 15.25 9.99 15.08
N LEU A 14 14.30 10.43 15.91
CA LEU A 14 13.74 9.68 17.04
C LEU A 14 12.30 9.28 16.72
N MET A 15 12.05 7.99 16.55
CA MET A 15 10.72 7.41 16.35
C MET A 15 10.04 7.23 17.70
N MET A 16 8.76 7.61 17.81
CA MET A 16 8.02 7.62 19.08
C MET A 16 6.97 6.50 19.23
N GLY A 17 6.62 5.78 18.16
CA GLY A 17 5.69 4.65 18.26
C GLY A 17 4.23 5.10 18.38
N ILE A 18 3.51 4.64 19.41
CA ILE A 18 2.11 5.03 19.68
C ILE A 18 2.11 6.00 20.88
N PRO A 19 1.81 7.29 20.67
CA PRO A 19 1.90 8.29 21.74
C PRO A 19 1.00 7.96 22.93
N GLY A 20 1.55 8.00 24.15
CA GLY A 20 0.81 7.77 25.39
C GLY A 20 0.52 6.31 25.71
N LEU A 21 1.00 5.36 24.89
CA LEU A 21 0.89 3.92 25.10
C LEU A 21 2.26 3.23 25.15
N GLU A 22 3.32 3.98 25.49
CA GLU A 22 4.70 3.48 25.47
C GLU A 22 4.90 2.29 26.43
N ALA A 23 4.29 2.36 27.62
CA ALA A 23 4.32 1.27 28.59
C ALA A 23 3.59 0.00 28.10
N LEU A 24 2.68 0.14 27.14
CA LEU A 24 1.89 -0.95 26.56
C LEU A 24 2.48 -1.47 25.24
N HIS A 25 3.59 -0.91 24.76
CA HIS A 25 4.26 -1.37 23.54
C HIS A 25 4.53 -2.88 23.51
N PRO A 26 4.98 -3.56 24.59
CA PRO A 26 5.14 -5.02 24.58
C PRO A 26 3.84 -5.76 24.29
N TRP A 27 2.73 -5.32 24.88
CA TRP A 27 1.41 -5.93 24.65
C TRP A 27 0.86 -5.63 23.25
N ILE A 28 1.05 -4.41 22.77
CA ILE A 28 0.66 -3.98 21.41
C ILE A 28 1.49 -4.72 20.35
N SER A 29 2.71 -5.12 20.66
CA SER A 29 3.55 -5.88 19.74
C SER A 29 2.93 -7.23 19.34
N ILE A 30 2.11 -7.85 20.19
CA ILE A 30 1.48 -9.15 19.93
C ILE A 30 0.54 -9.09 18.70
N PRO A 31 -0.48 -8.21 18.64
CA PRO A 31 -1.32 -8.09 17.45
C PRO A 31 -0.54 -7.62 16.22
N PHE A 32 0.46 -6.75 16.37
CA PHE A 32 1.31 -6.33 15.25
C PHE A 32 2.13 -7.49 14.66
N CYS A 33 2.73 -8.33 15.50
CA CYS A 33 3.41 -9.54 15.08
C CYS A 33 2.47 -10.49 14.34
N ALA A 34 1.25 -10.70 14.85
CA ALA A 34 0.26 -11.53 14.19
C ALA A 34 -0.10 -11.00 12.80
N LEU A 35 -0.30 -9.67 12.66
CA LEU A 35 -0.58 -9.03 11.38
C LEU A 35 0.60 -9.16 10.40
N TYR A 36 1.83 -8.88 10.86
CA TYR A 36 3.02 -9.01 10.04
C TYR A 36 3.26 -10.46 9.59
N LEU A 37 3.10 -11.44 10.48
CA LEU A 37 3.20 -12.85 10.13
C LEU A 37 2.13 -13.26 9.13
N THR A 38 0.89 -12.78 9.29
CA THR A 38 -0.21 -13.04 8.35
C THR A 38 0.10 -12.47 6.97
N ALA A 39 0.59 -11.23 6.90
CA ALA A 39 0.98 -10.60 5.66
C ALA A 39 2.16 -11.33 4.98
N LEU A 40 3.20 -11.69 5.74
CA LEU A 40 4.37 -12.42 5.21
C LEU A 40 3.98 -13.80 4.70
N LEU A 41 3.31 -14.61 5.53
CA LEU A 41 2.95 -15.98 5.18
C LEU A 41 1.89 -16.01 4.08
N GLY A 42 0.88 -15.16 4.17
CA GLY A 42 -0.21 -15.08 3.20
C GLY A 42 0.28 -14.70 1.81
N ASN A 43 1.09 -13.64 1.70
CA ASN A 43 1.62 -13.20 0.40
C ASN A 43 2.67 -14.17 -0.16
N CYS A 44 3.55 -14.73 0.67
CA CYS A 44 4.47 -15.80 0.23
C CYS A 44 3.71 -17.02 -0.31
N LEU A 45 2.64 -17.41 0.37
CA LEU A 45 1.80 -18.55 -0.03
C LEU A 45 1.08 -18.29 -1.35
N ILE A 46 0.55 -17.08 -1.56
CA ILE A 46 -0.04 -16.68 -2.84
C ILE A 46 0.99 -16.82 -3.97
N LEU A 47 2.18 -16.27 -3.80
CA LEU A 47 3.25 -16.36 -4.80
C LEU A 47 3.64 -17.81 -5.09
N PHE A 48 3.75 -18.62 -4.05
CA PHE A 48 4.05 -20.04 -4.18
C PHE A 48 2.97 -20.80 -4.97
N ILE A 49 1.70 -20.56 -4.65
CA ILE A 49 0.56 -21.22 -5.30
C ILE A 49 0.46 -20.83 -6.77
N ILE A 50 0.59 -19.54 -7.10
CA ILE A 50 0.54 -19.04 -8.48
C ILE A 50 1.69 -19.64 -9.28
N LYS A 51 2.91 -19.64 -8.74
CA LYS A 51 4.08 -20.23 -9.40
C LYS A 51 3.93 -21.74 -9.68
N LYS A 52 3.26 -22.48 -8.80
CA LYS A 52 3.11 -23.94 -8.92
C LYS A 52 1.91 -24.37 -9.75
N THR A 53 0.91 -23.52 -9.92
CA THR A 53 -0.38 -23.91 -10.51
C THR A 53 -0.54 -23.27 -11.89
N GLN A 54 -0.23 -24.04 -12.94
CA GLN A 54 -0.28 -23.56 -14.33
C GLN A 54 -1.64 -22.98 -14.73
N SER A 55 -2.74 -23.51 -14.17
CA SER A 55 -4.10 -23.01 -14.44
C SER A 55 -4.38 -21.62 -13.86
N LEU A 56 -3.50 -21.09 -13.01
CA LEU A 56 -3.57 -19.72 -12.48
C LEU A 56 -2.73 -18.73 -13.29
N HIS A 57 -2.15 -19.12 -14.43
CA HIS A 57 -1.38 -18.19 -15.27
C HIS A 57 -2.27 -17.31 -16.17
N GLU A 58 -3.25 -16.67 -15.55
CA GLU A 58 -4.14 -15.68 -16.13
C GLU A 58 -3.74 -14.26 -15.68
N PRO A 59 -4.08 -13.20 -16.45
CA PRO A 59 -3.69 -11.82 -16.16
C PRO A 59 -3.95 -11.37 -14.71
N MET A 60 -5.13 -11.67 -14.17
CA MET A 60 -5.51 -11.33 -12.80
C MET A 60 -4.51 -11.84 -11.75
N TYR A 61 -3.99 -13.06 -11.91
CA TYR A 61 -3.07 -13.66 -10.95
C TYR A 61 -1.63 -13.13 -11.08
N TYR A 62 -1.24 -12.66 -12.27
CA TYR A 62 0.01 -11.91 -12.42
C TYR A 62 -0.07 -10.58 -11.68
N PHE A 63 -1.19 -9.85 -11.78
CA PHE A 63 -1.41 -8.65 -10.97
C PHE A 63 -1.46 -8.97 -9.47
N LEU A 64 -2.12 -10.06 -9.07
CA LEU A 64 -2.11 -10.51 -7.68
C LEU A 64 -0.70 -10.85 -7.17
N SER A 65 0.18 -11.36 -8.05
CA SER A 65 1.58 -11.60 -7.71
C SER A 65 2.35 -10.28 -7.52
N MET A 66 2.09 -9.27 -8.38
CA MET A 66 2.67 -7.94 -8.20
C MET A 66 2.20 -7.30 -6.89
N LEU A 67 0.91 -7.44 -6.56
CA LEU A 67 0.34 -6.99 -5.29
C LEU A 67 1.03 -7.68 -4.11
N ALA A 68 1.15 -9.01 -4.14
CA ALA A 68 1.81 -9.78 -3.07
C ALA A 68 3.29 -9.42 -2.88
N VAL A 69 4.04 -9.16 -3.96
CA VAL A 69 5.43 -8.67 -3.86
C VAL A 69 5.49 -7.28 -3.23
N THR A 70 4.55 -6.41 -3.59
CA THR A 70 4.45 -5.05 -3.05
C THR A 70 4.13 -5.08 -1.55
N ASP A 71 3.17 -5.91 -1.15
CA ASP A 71 2.76 -6.13 0.24
C ASP A 71 3.92 -6.66 1.09
N LEU A 72 4.69 -7.62 0.57
CA LEU A 72 5.91 -8.11 1.24
C LEU A 72 6.95 -7.00 1.41
N GLY A 73 7.13 -6.16 0.38
CA GLY A 73 8.00 -4.99 0.45
C GLY A 73 7.60 -4.02 1.57
N LEU A 74 6.30 -3.71 1.68
CA LEU A 74 5.78 -2.78 2.70
C LEU A 74 6.03 -3.32 4.10
N VAL A 75 5.79 -4.62 4.30
CA VAL A 75 6.06 -5.29 5.57
C VAL A 75 7.55 -5.24 5.89
N LEU A 76 8.43 -5.58 4.94
CA LEU A 76 9.88 -5.57 5.16
C LEU A 76 10.42 -4.16 5.45
N CYS A 77 9.80 -3.11 4.92
CA CYS A 77 10.20 -1.74 5.21
C CYS A 77 9.79 -1.29 6.62
N THR A 78 8.62 -1.71 7.11
CA THR A 78 8.00 -1.17 8.35
C THR A 78 8.23 -2.06 9.57
N LEU A 79 8.30 -3.38 9.39
CA LEU A 79 8.46 -4.37 10.46
C LEU A 79 9.71 -4.13 11.31
N PRO A 80 10.91 -3.92 10.74
CA PRO A 80 12.13 -3.80 11.55
C PRO A 80 12.09 -2.62 12.51
N THR A 81 11.60 -1.45 12.06
CA THR A 81 11.53 -0.25 12.91
C THR A 81 10.37 -0.33 13.90
N THR A 82 9.22 -0.87 13.48
CA THR A 82 8.04 -1.00 14.36
C THR A 82 8.30 -1.98 15.50
N LEU A 83 8.75 -3.21 15.19
CA LEU A 83 9.03 -4.22 16.22
C LEU A 83 10.30 -3.88 17.01
N GLY A 84 11.30 -3.29 16.35
CA GLY A 84 12.50 -2.81 17.03
C GLY A 84 12.17 -1.79 18.14
N LEU A 85 11.25 -0.87 17.86
CA LEU A 85 10.77 0.08 18.84
C LEU A 85 9.94 -0.60 19.94
N PHE A 86 9.03 -1.51 19.60
CA PHE A 86 8.15 -2.15 20.59
C PHE A 86 8.85 -3.16 21.51
N TRP A 87 9.87 -3.87 21.03
CA TRP A 87 10.56 -4.92 21.81
C TRP A 87 11.83 -4.44 22.49
N PHE A 88 12.58 -3.53 21.84
CA PHE A 88 13.92 -3.16 22.26
C PHE A 88 14.07 -1.65 22.51
N ASP A 89 12.98 -0.88 22.44
CA ASP A 89 12.99 0.58 22.57
C ASP A 89 13.98 1.27 21.59
N MET A 90 14.20 0.66 20.41
CA MET A 90 15.07 1.21 19.37
C MET A 90 14.38 2.39 18.68
N ARG A 91 14.60 3.60 19.21
CA ARG A 91 13.99 4.84 18.70
C ARG A 91 14.81 5.54 17.63
N ARG A 92 16.12 5.30 17.56
CA ARG A 92 17.02 6.06 16.67
C ARG A 92 17.09 5.45 15.28
N ILE A 93 16.89 6.28 14.27
CA ILE A 93 17.14 5.94 12.85
C ILE A 93 18.00 7.03 12.21
N GLY A 94 19.01 6.65 11.43
CA GLY A 94 19.82 7.61 10.68
C GLY A 94 18.96 8.40 9.68
N PHE A 95 19.26 9.68 9.45
CA PHE A 95 18.44 10.52 8.57
C PHE A 95 18.32 9.96 7.14
N ASP A 96 19.43 9.52 6.54
CA ASP A 96 19.41 8.91 5.20
C ASP A 96 18.66 7.58 5.17
N ALA A 97 18.79 6.76 6.21
CA ALA A 97 18.03 5.52 6.35
C ALA A 97 16.52 5.78 6.46
N CYS A 98 16.15 6.86 7.17
CA CYS A 98 14.76 7.29 7.29
C CYS A 98 14.18 7.77 5.95
N LEU A 99 14.94 8.56 5.18
CA LEU A 99 14.53 8.97 3.85
C LEU A 99 14.41 7.78 2.89
N ALA A 100 15.31 6.80 2.98
CA ALA A 100 15.23 5.57 2.20
C ALA A 100 13.98 4.76 2.57
N GLN A 101 13.72 4.53 3.86
CA GLN A 101 12.53 3.83 4.34
C GLN A 101 11.25 4.52 3.85
N MET A 102 11.17 5.83 4.02
CA MET A 102 10.04 6.65 3.56
C MET A 102 9.84 6.54 2.04
N TYR A 103 10.91 6.60 1.26
CA TYR A 103 10.86 6.48 -0.20
C TYR A 103 10.31 5.12 -0.65
N PHE A 104 10.81 4.03 -0.06
CA PHE A 104 10.30 2.69 -0.37
C PHE A 104 8.85 2.52 0.03
N ILE A 105 8.43 2.99 1.22
CA ILE A 105 7.03 2.97 1.64
C ILE A 105 6.15 3.68 0.59
N HIS A 106 6.52 4.89 0.16
CA HIS A 106 5.74 5.63 -0.83
C HIS A 106 5.69 4.97 -2.19
N ILE A 107 6.81 4.44 -2.70
CA ILE A 107 6.81 3.73 -3.99
C ILE A 107 5.94 2.50 -3.91
N LEU A 108 6.09 1.70 -2.86
CA LEU A 108 5.34 0.45 -2.74
C LEU A 108 3.83 0.73 -2.60
N SER A 109 3.42 1.69 -1.77
CA SER A 109 2.01 2.09 -1.72
C SER A 109 1.48 2.65 -3.05
N PHE A 110 2.31 3.35 -3.82
CA PHE A 110 1.94 3.81 -5.16
C PHE A 110 1.76 2.63 -6.12
N ILE A 111 2.71 1.67 -6.12
CA ILE A 111 2.62 0.46 -6.93
C ILE A 111 1.37 -0.33 -6.56
N GLU A 112 1.05 -0.48 -5.27
CA GLU A 112 -0.16 -1.13 -4.77
C GLU A 112 -1.41 -0.50 -5.38
N SER A 113 -1.53 0.83 -5.31
CA SER A 113 -2.64 1.58 -5.90
C SER A 113 -2.77 1.36 -7.42
N SER A 114 -1.65 1.43 -8.14
CA SER A 114 -1.63 1.21 -9.59
C SER A 114 -1.91 -0.24 -9.99
N VAL A 115 -1.52 -1.22 -9.18
CA VAL A 115 -1.88 -2.63 -9.39
C VAL A 115 -3.37 -2.85 -9.16
N LEU A 116 -3.97 -2.25 -8.13
CA LEU A 116 -5.43 -2.25 -7.94
C LEU A 116 -6.16 -1.62 -9.14
N LEU A 117 -5.63 -0.54 -9.72
CA LEU A 117 -6.17 0.00 -10.97
C LEU A 117 -6.08 -1.01 -12.12
N ALA A 118 -4.93 -1.66 -12.31
CA ALA A 118 -4.76 -2.64 -13.37
C ALA A 118 -5.70 -3.85 -13.20
N MET A 119 -5.95 -4.28 -11.96
CA MET A 119 -6.94 -5.31 -11.62
C MET A 119 -8.38 -4.85 -11.89
N ALA A 120 -8.72 -3.59 -11.63
CA ALA A 120 -10.03 -3.03 -12.01
C ALA A 120 -10.23 -3.05 -13.53
N PHE A 121 -9.18 -2.70 -14.29
CA PHE A 121 -9.21 -2.71 -15.74
C PHE A 121 -9.33 -4.13 -16.31
N ASP A 122 -8.58 -5.11 -15.77
CA ASP A 122 -8.71 -6.52 -16.12
C ASP A 122 -10.16 -7.00 -15.98
N ARG A 123 -10.79 -6.71 -14.83
CA ARG A 123 -12.19 -7.07 -14.56
C ARG A 123 -13.17 -6.39 -15.51
N PHE A 124 -12.94 -5.11 -15.82
CA PHE A 124 -13.74 -4.38 -16.79
C PHE A 124 -13.68 -5.05 -18.16
N ILE A 125 -12.49 -5.38 -18.67
CA ILE A 125 -12.35 -6.04 -19.96
C ILE A 125 -12.95 -7.46 -19.93
N ALA A 126 -12.76 -8.20 -18.83
CA ALA A 126 -13.29 -9.56 -18.68
C ALA A 126 -14.83 -9.59 -18.71
N ILE A 127 -15.50 -8.59 -18.12
CA ILE A 127 -16.97 -8.53 -18.04
C ILE A 127 -17.56 -7.85 -19.29
N SER A 128 -17.01 -6.71 -19.71
CA SER A 128 -17.57 -5.91 -20.80
C SER A 128 -17.15 -6.38 -22.19
N HIS A 129 -16.02 -7.07 -22.33
CA HIS A 129 -15.50 -7.53 -23.62
C HIS A 129 -14.89 -8.94 -23.55
N PRO A 130 -15.66 -9.96 -23.10
CA PRO A 130 -15.14 -11.30 -22.80
C PRO A 130 -14.43 -11.96 -23.99
N LEU A 131 -14.96 -11.81 -25.22
CA LEU A 131 -14.35 -12.37 -26.44
C LEU A 131 -12.98 -11.77 -26.79
N ARG A 132 -12.70 -10.54 -26.33
CA ARG A 132 -11.45 -9.84 -26.62
C ARG A 132 -10.46 -9.89 -25.46
N HIS A 133 -10.87 -10.34 -24.27
CA HIS A 133 -10.05 -10.33 -23.06
C HIS A 133 -8.68 -10.98 -23.27
N ALA A 134 -8.66 -12.22 -23.79
CA ALA A 134 -7.41 -12.95 -24.05
C ALA A 134 -6.49 -12.28 -25.09
N SER A 135 -7.06 -11.52 -26.04
CA SER A 135 -6.29 -10.79 -27.05
C SER A 135 -5.72 -9.46 -26.55
N ILE A 136 -6.43 -8.81 -25.61
CA ILE A 136 -6.03 -7.52 -25.04
C ILE A 136 -5.02 -7.72 -23.91
N LEU A 137 -5.38 -8.54 -22.91
CA LEU A 137 -4.56 -8.84 -21.73
C LEU A 137 -3.73 -10.09 -21.98
N THR A 138 -2.77 -9.98 -22.89
CA THR A 138 -1.74 -11.01 -23.06
C THR A 138 -0.73 -10.95 -21.91
N LYS A 139 0.05 -12.02 -21.71
CA LYS A 139 1.16 -12.03 -20.74
C LYS A 139 2.15 -10.89 -20.98
N THR A 140 2.48 -10.62 -22.25
CA THR A 140 3.35 -9.51 -22.64
C THR A 140 2.76 -8.16 -22.27
N THR A 141 1.45 -7.96 -22.50
CA THR A 141 0.75 -6.73 -22.10
C THR A 141 0.82 -6.54 -20.58
N VAL A 142 0.55 -7.58 -19.80
CA VAL A 142 0.59 -7.52 -18.33
C VAL A 142 2.01 -7.17 -17.83
N MET A 143 3.05 -7.77 -18.40
CA MET A 143 4.43 -7.43 -18.06
C MET A 143 4.78 -5.98 -18.39
N LYS A 144 4.31 -5.47 -19.54
CA LYS A 144 4.47 -4.05 -19.91
C LYS A 144 3.74 -3.12 -18.93
N ILE A 145 2.53 -3.48 -18.51
CA ILE A 145 1.79 -2.72 -17.49
C ILE A 145 2.58 -2.70 -16.18
N GLY A 146 3.05 -3.87 -15.70
CA GLY A 146 3.85 -3.95 -14.47
C GLY A 146 5.13 -3.10 -14.53
N LEU A 147 5.85 -3.14 -15.67
CA LEU A 147 7.03 -2.30 -15.87
C LEU A 147 6.67 -0.81 -15.91
N ALA A 148 5.59 -0.43 -16.59
CA ALA A 148 5.12 0.95 -16.64
C ALA A 148 4.75 1.48 -15.26
N ILE A 149 4.08 0.67 -14.43
CA ILE A 149 3.76 1.00 -13.03
C ILE A 149 5.05 1.26 -12.25
N LEU A 150 6.02 0.35 -12.33
CA LEU A 150 7.31 0.50 -11.63
C LEU A 150 8.05 1.78 -12.06
N VAL A 151 8.18 2.00 -13.37
CA VAL A 151 8.88 3.17 -13.92
C VAL A 151 8.16 4.45 -13.52
N ARG A 152 6.83 4.51 -13.65
CA ARG A 152 6.01 5.65 -13.23
C ARG A 152 6.25 5.97 -11.74
N GLY A 153 6.23 4.96 -10.88
CA GLY A 153 6.42 5.14 -9.44
C GLY A 153 7.80 5.67 -9.08
N VAL A 154 8.84 5.03 -9.62
CA VAL A 154 10.24 5.44 -9.39
C VAL A 154 10.46 6.86 -9.89
N VAL A 155 10.10 7.17 -11.13
CA VAL A 155 10.35 8.50 -11.72
C VAL A 155 9.57 9.59 -10.99
N SER A 156 8.30 9.35 -10.68
CA SER A 156 7.47 10.35 -10.00
C SER A 156 7.90 10.61 -8.55
N LEU A 157 8.40 9.61 -7.83
CA LEU A 157 8.72 9.76 -6.40
C LEU A 157 10.21 10.06 -6.16
N LEU A 158 11.09 9.81 -7.13
CA LEU A 158 12.54 10.01 -7.01
C LEU A 158 12.93 11.39 -6.47
N PRO A 159 12.28 12.51 -6.84
CA PRO A 159 12.68 13.82 -6.33
C PRO A 159 12.39 14.05 -4.84
N ILE A 160 11.49 13.27 -4.22
CA ILE A 160 11.04 13.51 -2.84
C ILE A 160 12.20 13.49 -1.83
N PRO A 161 13.06 12.45 -1.76
CA PRO A 161 14.19 12.45 -0.83
C PRO A 161 15.14 13.62 -1.02
N PHE A 162 15.39 14.05 -2.27
CA PHE A 162 16.26 15.19 -2.56
C PHE A 162 15.66 16.51 -2.12
N LEU A 163 14.34 16.69 -2.31
CA LEU A 163 13.62 17.88 -1.85
C LEU A 163 13.63 17.98 -0.31
N LEU A 164 13.56 16.85 0.40
CA LEU A 164 13.71 16.80 1.85
C LEU A 164 15.14 17.08 2.30
N LYS A 165 16.16 16.51 1.65
CA LYS A 165 17.58 16.80 1.93
C LYS A 165 17.94 18.28 1.78
N ARG A 166 17.24 19.01 0.91
CA ARG A 166 17.45 20.44 0.72
C ARG A 166 17.00 21.29 1.92
N LEU A 167 16.11 20.77 2.78
CA LEU A 167 15.55 21.52 3.90
C LEU A 167 16.55 21.68 5.04
N THR A 168 16.42 22.77 5.80
CA THR A 168 17.15 22.95 7.07
C THR A 168 16.21 22.66 8.24
N TYR A 169 16.72 21.87 9.19
CA TYR A 169 15.99 21.39 10.37
C TYR A 169 16.41 22.16 11.62
N CYS A 170 15.53 22.30 12.62
CA CYS A 170 15.81 23.11 13.83
C CYS A 170 15.90 22.32 15.13
N GLY A 171 16.61 21.19 15.11
CA GLY A 171 16.91 20.44 16.32
C GLY A 171 15.78 19.60 16.90
N LYS A 172 14.52 19.79 16.48
CA LYS A 172 13.47 18.79 16.72
C LYS A 172 13.74 17.56 15.85
N THR A 173 13.92 16.41 16.47
CA THR A 173 14.23 15.15 15.78
C THR A 173 13.15 14.08 15.97
N GLU A 174 12.08 14.38 16.70
CA GLU A 174 11.04 13.42 17.06
C GLU A 174 9.98 13.26 15.94
N LEU A 175 9.78 12.03 15.50
CA LEU A 175 8.75 11.62 14.55
C LEU A 175 7.51 11.14 15.32
N SER A 176 6.32 11.26 14.70
CA SER A 176 5.07 10.86 15.37
C SER A 176 4.82 9.34 15.31
N HIS A 177 5.53 8.62 14.44
CA HIS A 177 5.30 7.20 14.16
C HIS A 177 6.57 6.35 14.41
N SER A 178 6.44 5.02 14.36
CA SER A 178 7.56 4.05 14.39
C SER A 178 8.22 3.80 13.03
N PHE A 179 7.84 4.57 12.02
CA PHE A 179 8.37 4.52 10.67
C PHE A 179 8.45 5.93 10.09
N CYS A 180 9.23 6.10 9.04
CA CYS A 180 9.45 7.38 8.42
C CYS A 180 8.31 7.78 7.49
N PHE A 181 7.52 8.77 7.92
CA PHE A 181 6.40 9.32 7.18
C PHE A 181 6.74 10.71 6.63
N HIS A 182 6.47 10.95 5.34
CA HIS A 182 6.88 12.17 4.66
C HIS A 182 6.40 13.47 5.35
N PRO A 183 5.12 13.61 5.74
CA PRO A 183 4.66 14.79 6.47
C PRO A 183 5.32 14.99 7.84
N ASP A 184 5.71 13.93 8.54
CA ASP A 184 6.39 14.04 9.83
C ASP A 184 7.78 14.66 9.64
N ILE A 185 8.53 14.19 8.65
CA ILE A 185 9.86 14.72 8.33
C ILE A 185 9.75 16.19 7.91
N MET A 186 8.77 16.55 7.09
CA MET A 186 8.55 17.94 6.67
C MET A 186 8.26 18.89 7.84
N LYS A 187 7.51 18.44 8.85
CA LYS A 187 7.16 19.26 10.03
C LYS A 187 8.36 19.63 10.90
N LEU A 188 9.49 18.92 10.78
CA LEU A 188 10.72 19.19 11.52
C LEU A 188 11.58 20.30 10.90
N ALA A 189 11.32 20.65 9.64
CA ALA A 189 12.04 21.70 8.93
C ALA A 189 11.59 23.10 9.38
N CYS A 190 12.51 24.07 9.34
CA CYS A 190 12.20 25.49 9.57
C CYS A 190 12.34 26.36 8.33
N THR A 191 12.88 25.81 7.25
CA THR A 191 12.88 26.47 5.94
C THR A 191 11.51 26.39 5.29
N ASP A 192 11.25 27.27 4.32
CA ASP A 192 10.00 27.24 3.57
C ASP A 192 9.79 25.87 2.87
N ILE A 193 8.74 25.16 3.28
CA ILE A 193 8.36 23.84 2.76
C ILE A 193 7.37 23.90 1.59
N LYS A 194 6.98 25.08 1.10
CA LYS A 194 5.95 25.24 0.04
C LYS A 194 6.22 24.39 -1.19
N VAL A 195 7.46 24.32 -1.67
CA VAL A 195 7.83 23.51 -2.85
C VAL A 195 7.57 22.03 -2.60
N ASN A 196 7.93 21.52 -1.43
CA ASN A 196 7.70 20.13 -1.04
C ASN A 196 6.20 19.82 -0.95
N VAL A 197 5.42 20.73 -0.34
CA VAL A 197 3.96 20.59 -0.25
C VAL A 197 3.32 20.59 -1.63
N PHE A 198 3.67 21.56 -2.47
CA PHE A 198 3.12 21.71 -3.82
C PHE A 198 3.43 20.48 -4.68
N TYR A 199 4.69 20.04 -4.69
CA TYR A 199 5.13 18.86 -5.42
C TYR A 199 4.44 17.59 -4.90
N GLY A 200 4.40 17.38 -3.58
CA GLY A 200 3.73 16.24 -2.96
C GLY A 200 2.23 16.18 -3.28
N MET A 201 1.55 17.34 -3.30
CA MET A 201 0.14 17.42 -3.70
C MET A 201 -0.07 17.09 -5.18
N ILE A 202 0.78 17.61 -6.07
CA ILE A 202 0.72 17.28 -7.51
C ILE A 202 0.89 15.78 -7.72
N ILE A 203 1.89 15.17 -7.10
CA ILE A 203 2.09 13.72 -7.21
C ILE A 203 0.85 13.02 -6.69
N LEU A 204 0.42 13.28 -5.46
CA LEU A 204 -0.73 12.60 -4.86
C LEU A 204 -1.97 12.62 -5.75
N LEU A 205 -2.30 13.79 -6.33
CA LEU A 205 -3.46 13.94 -7.21
C LEU A 205 -3.26 13.28 -8.58
N SER A 206 -2.12 13.51 -9.24
CA SER A 206 -1.83 12.96 -10.58
C SER A 206 -1.55 11.46 -10.58
N THR A 207 -1.23 10.90 -9.42
CA THR A 207 -0.96 9.48 -9.23
C THR A 207 -2.15 8.76 -8.61
N VAL A 208 -2.15 8.64 -7.29
CA VAL A 208 -3.13 7.89 -6.51
C VAL A 208 -4.56 8.44 -6.70
N GLY A 209 -4.71 9.76 -6.81
CA GLY A 209 -6.01 10.38 -7.10
C GLY A 209 -6.56 9.95 -8.47
N MET A 210 -5.74 9.97 -9.51
CA MET A 210 -6.12 9.48 -10.84
C MET A 210 -6.42 7.98 -10.83
N ASP A 211 -5.61 7.19 -10.14
CA ASP A 211 -5.82 5.75 -10.03
C ASP A 211 -7.19 5.43 -9.40
N PHE A 212 -7.56 6.14 -8.32
CA PHE A 212 -8.88 6.03 -7.70
C PHE A 212 -10.02 6.40 -8.66
N ILE A 213 -9.90 7.51 -9.39
CA ILE A 213 -10.92 7.95 -10.35
C ILE A 213 -11.12 6.88 -11.43
N PHE A 214 -10.04 6.33 -11.99
CA PHE A 214 -10.15 5.30 -13.02
C PHE A 214 -10.70 3.97 -12.48
N ILE A 215 -10.42 3.60 -11.23
CA ILE A 215 -11.05 2.46 -10.58
C ILE A 215 -12.57 2.67 -10.50
N VAL A 216 -13.00 3.83 -10.00
CA VAL A 216 -14.43 4.16 -9.87
C VAL A 216 -15.12 4.14 -11.24
N LEU A 217 -14.50 4.76 -12.26
CA LEU A 217 -15.02 4.75 -13.63
C LEU A 217 -15.13 3.33 -14.19
N SER A 218 -14.10 2.49 -13.97
CA SER A 218 -14.11 1.08 -14.40
C SER A 218 -15.29 0.34 -13.77
N TYR A 219 -15.55 0.54 -12.48
CA TYR A 219 -16.67 -0.09 -11.79
C TYR A 219 -18.02 0.45 -12.25
N ILE A 220 -18.17 1.75 -12.53
CA ILE A 220 -19.40 2.30 -13.12
C ILE A 220 -19.70 1.62 -14.47
N LEU A 221 -18.69 1.43 -15.31
CA LEU A 221 -18.84 0.75 -16.60
C LEU A 221 -19.15 -0.75 -16.44
N ILE A 222 -18.53 -1.42 -15.47
CA ILE A 222 -18.86 -2.81 -15.10
C ILE A 222 -20.33 -2.90 -14.68
N PHE A 223 -20.79 -2.05 -13.76
CA PHE A 223 -22.18 -2.04 -13.31
C PHE A 223 -23.16 -1.79 -14.46
N LYS A 224 -22.86 -0.85 -15.36
CA LYS A 224 -23.66 -0.62 -16.58
C LYS A 224 -23.76 -1.87 -17.45
N THR A 225 -22.65 -2.57 -17.64
CA THR A 225 -22.61 -3.82 -18.42
C THR A 225 -23.43 -4.91 -17.73
N VAL A 226 -23.26 -5.07 -16.42
CA VAL A 226 -23.97 -6.09 -15.64
C VAL A 226 -25.48 -5.88 -15.68
N ILE A 227 -25.96 -4.64 -15.56
CA ILE A 227 -27.41 -4.34 -15.64
C ILE A 227 -28.01 -4.68 -17.01
N SER A 228 -27.19 -4.70 -18.07
CA SER A 228 -27.63 -5.08 -19.42
C SER A 228 -27.75 -6.59 -19.65
N LEU A 229 -27.35 -7.43 -18.68
CA LEU A 229 -27.46 -8.89 -18.79
C LEU A 229 -28.91 -9.36 -18.72
N ALA A 230 -29.21 -10.47 -19.39
CA ALA A 230 -30.57 -10.96 -19.57
C ALA A 230 -31.20 -11.50 -18.27
N THR A 231 -30.39 -12.04 -17.34
CA THR A 231 -30.89 -12.68 -16.13
C THR A 231 -30.22 -12.16 -14.85
N LYS A 232 -30.99 -12.14 -13.75
CA LYS A 232 -30.47 -11.76 -12.40
C LYS A 232 -29.36 -12.69 -11.92
N GLU A 233 -29.39 -13.97 -12.32
CA GLU A 233 -28.39 -14.96 -11.93
C GLU A 233 -27.03 -14.67 -12.59
N GLU A 234 -27.03 -14.32 -13.88
CA GLU A 234 -25.83 -13.86 -14.59
C GLU A 234 -25.26 -12.58 -13.96
N CYS A 235 -26.12 -11.64 -13.56
CA CYS A 235 -25.70 -10.44 -12.85
C CYS A 235 -25.00 -10.74 -11.53
N LEU A 236 -25.61 -11.59 -10.70
CA LEU A 236 -25.05 -11.97 -9.40
C LEU A 236 -23.72 -12.72 -9.57
N LYS A 237 -23.61 -13.59 -10.57
CA LYS A 237 -22.37 -14.30 -10.88
C LYS A 237 -21.27 -13.33 -11.31
N ALA A 238 -21.57 -12.37 -12.18
CA ALA A 238 -20.61 -11.36 -12.61
C ALA A 238 -20.15 -10.48 -11.45
N LEU A 239 -21.06 -9.97 -10.61
CA LEU A 239 -20.71 -9.15 -9.45
C LEU A 239 -19.94 -9.93 -8.38
N ASN A 240 -20.28 -11.18 -8.14
CA ASN A 240 -19.59 -12.02 -7.17
C ASN A 240 -18.10 -12.18 -7.51
N THR A 241 -17.75 -12.15 -8.80
CA THR A 241 -16.34 -12.15 -9.21
C THR A 241 -15.61 -10.90 -8.70
N CYS A 242 -16.28 -9.75 -8.67
CA CYS A 242 -15.75 -8.42 -8.35
C CYS A 242 -15.56 -8.14 -6.85
N VAL A 243 -16.29 -8.85 -5.99
CA VAL A 243 -16.36 -8.57 -4.55
C VAL A 243 -14.97 -8.52 -3.91
N SER A 244 -14.10 -9.49 -4.19
CA SER A 244 -12.75 -9.52 -3.60
C SER A 244 -11.94 -8.28 -3.91
N HIS A 245 -12.00 -7.79 -5.15
CA HIS A 245 -11.27 -6.59 -5.53
C HIS A 245 -11.90 -5.32 -4.99
N ILE A 246 -13.24 -5.22 -4.93
CA ILE A 246 -13.91 -4.10 -4.27
C ILE A 246 -13.49 -4.03 -2.79
N CYS A 247 -13.47 -5.17 -2.09
CA CYS A 247 -12.99 -5.24 -0.71
C CYS A 247 -11.53 -4.77 -0.58
N ALA A 248 -10.63 -5.23 -1.45
CA ALA A 248 -9.23 -4.81 -1.44
C ALA A 248 -9.08 -3.29 -1.68
N VAL A 249 -9.81 -2.73 -2.66
CA VAL A 249 -9.85 -1.29 -2.94
C VAL A 249 -10.33 -0.50 -1.72
N LEU A 250 -11.41 -0.93 -1.06
CA LEU A 250 -11.94 -0.26 0.12
C LEU A 250 -10.96 -0.31 1.29
N VAL A 251 -10.35 -1.48 1.55
CA VAL A 251 -9.37 -1.67 2.61
C VAL A 251 -8.13 -0.78 2.41
N PHE A 252 -7.72 -0.55 1.16
CA PHE A 252 -6.58 0.32 0.84
C PHE A 252 -6.93 1.82 0.85
N PHE A 253 -7.98 2.23 0.13
CA PHE A 253 -8.27 3.65 -0.07
C PHE A 253 -8.96 4.33 1.13
N ILE A 254 -9.78 3.61 1.91
CA ILE A 254 -10.45 4.23 3.08
C ILE A 254 -9.44 4.76 4.10
N PRO A 255 -8.46 3.95 4.59
CA PRO A 255 -7.46 4.44 5.55
C PRO A 255 -6.59 5.55 4.96
N MET A 256 -6.22 5.46 3.69
CA MET A 256 -5.40 6.47 3.01
C MET A 256 -6.09 7.83 2.92
N ILE A 257 -7.36 7.85 2.49
CA ILE A 257 -8.18 9.06 2.45
C ILE A 257 -8.36 9.59 3.87
N GLY A 258 -8.65 8.71 4.83
CA GLY A 258 -8.74 9.06 6.25
C GLY A 258 -7.49 9.76 6.79
N LEU A 259 -6.31 9.20 6.51
CA LEU A 259 -5.02 9.77 6.91
C LEU A 259 -4.80 11.15 6.28
N SER A 260 -5.13 11.29 4.99
CA SER A 260 -5.01 12.56 4.27
C SER A 260 -5.94 13.64 4.83
N MET A 261 -7.18 13.27 5.17
CA MET A 261 -8.17 14.16 5.77
C MET A 261 -7.76 14.60 7.18
N ILE A 262 -7.27 13.67 8.02
CA ILE A 262 -6.75 13.98 9.35
C ILE A 262 -5.56 14.94 9.24
N HIS A 263 -4.62 14.67 8.33
CA HIS A 263 -3.45 15.52 8.17
C HIS A 263 -3.80 16.93 7.68
N ARG A 264 -4.80 17.08 6.80
CA ARG A 264 -5.15 18.37 6.19
C ARG A 264 -6.13 19.20 7.02
N PHE A 265 -7.10 18.55 7.66
CA PHE A 265 -8.21 19.21 8.34
C PHE A 265 -8.32 18.88 9.83
N GLY A 266 -7.63 17.84 10.29
CA GLY A 266 -7.70 17.33 11.67
C GLY A 266 -6.90 18.15 12.68
N LYS A 267 -7.13 19.47 12.78
CA LYS A 267 -6.43 20.36 13.72
C LYS A 267 -6.55 19.92 15.19
N ASN A 268 -7.61 19.19 15.54
CA ASN A 268 -7.92 18.73 16.90
C ASN A 268 -7.99 17.20 17.03
N VAL A 269 -7.47 16.45 16.06
CA VAL A 269 -7.51 14.98 16.12
C VAL A 269 -6.44 14.49 17.09
N PRO A 270 -6.77 13.62 18.06
CA PRO A 270 -5.79 13.04 18.97
C PRO A 270 -4.63 12.35 18.22
N PRO A 271 -3.36 12.53 18.64
CA PRO A 271 -2.20 11.90 18.00
C PRO A 271 -2.31 10.38 17.87
N LEU A 272 -2.98 9.74 18.84
CA LEU A 272 -3.30 8.31 18.82
C LEU A 272 -4.11 7.91 17.58
N ILE A 273 -5.16 8.66 17.23
CA ILE A 273 -6.03 8.35 16.08
C ILE A 273 -5.23 8.47 14.78
N ASN A 274 -4.44 9.53 14.63
CA ASN A 274 -3.59 9.72 13.45
C ASN A 274 -2.63 8.53 13.26
N THR A 275 -2.00 8.10 14.37
CA THR A 275 -1.07 6.97 14.39
C THR A 275 -1.75 5.65 14.02
N LEU A 276 -2.92 5.37 14.60
CA LEU A 276 -3.69 4.15 14.31
C LEU A 276 -4.17 4.09 12.86
N VAL A 277 -4.62 5.21 12.30
CA VAL A 277 -5.02 5.28 10.88
C VAL A 277 -3.80 5.06 9.97
N ALA A 278 -2.63 5.59 10.33
CA ALA A 278 -1.40 5.36 9.57
C ALA A 278 -0.95 3.89 9.58
N TYR A 279 -1.02 3.21 10.74
CA TYR A 279 -0.77 1.77 10.81
C TYR A 279 -1.83 0.96 10.05
N THR A 280 -3.09 1.37 10.14
CA THR A 280 -4.18 0.73 9.40
C THR A 280 -3.90 0.77 7.90
N TYR A 281 -3.51 1.94 7.39
CA TYR A 281 -3.14 2.13 5.99
C TYR A 281 -1.98 1.24 5.53
N LEU A 282 -0.93 1.05 6.35
CA LEU A 282 0.27 0.33 5.93
C LEU A 282 0.24 -1.19 6.16
N ILE A 283 -0.47 -1.66 7.20
CA ILE A 283 -0.37 -3.05 7.66
C ILE A 283 -1.61 -3.86 7.32
N ILE A 284 -2.79 -3.24 7.36
CA ILE A 284 -4.06 -3.96 7.19
C ILE A 284 -4.26 -4.43 5.75
N PRO A 285 -4.00 -3.63 4.69
CA PRO A 285 -4.11 -4.14 3.32
C PRO A 285 -3.19 -5.34 3.06
N PRO A 286 -1.87 -5.31 3.37
CA PRO A 286 -1.00 -6.48 3.20
C PRO A 286 -1.45 -7.74 3.95
N ALA A 287 -2.03 -7.59 5.14
CA ALA A 287 -2.51 -8.73 5.95
C ALA A 287 -3.86 -9.28 5.45
N LEU A 288 -4.77 -8.41 4.99
CA LEU A 288 -6.11 -8.81 4.56
C LEU A 288 -6.17 -9.24 3.08
N ASN A 289 -5.32 -8.69 2.21
CA ASN A 289 -5.29 -9.04 0.79
C ASN A 289 -5.26 -10.57 0.58
N PRO A 290 -4.35 -11.34 1.22
CA PRO A 290 -4.35 -12.78 1.08
C PRO A 290 -5.64 -13.47 1.50
N VAL A 291 -6.25 -12.98 2.58
CA VAL A 291 -7.51 -13.52 3.13
C VAL A 291 -8.66 -13.25 2.16
N ILE A 292 -8.77 -12.01 1.68
CA ILE A 292 -9.80 -11.57 0.73
C ILE A 292 -9.75 -12.41 -0.55
N TYR A 293 -8.56 -12.60 -1.13
CA TYR A 293 -8.41 -13.36 -2.37
C TYR A 293 -8.55 -14.87 -2.15
N SER A 294 -8.12 -15.42 -1.01
CA SER A 294 -8.21 -16.86 -0.72
C SER A 294 -9.61 -17.34 -0.34
N ILE A 295 -10.40 -16.54 0.39
CA ILE A 295 -11.76 -16.92 0.81
C ILE A 295 -12.71 -16.97 -0.39
N LYS A 296 -12.58 -16.02 -1.31
CA LYS A 296 -13.52 -15.87 -2.43
C LYS A 296 -13.07 -16.52 -3.74
N SER A 297 -11.77 -16.68 -3.98
CA SER A 297 -11.31 -17.43 -5.15
C SER A 297 -11.31 -18.93 -4.88
N SER A 298 -12.32 -19.64 -5.40
CA SER A 298 -12.38 -21.10 -5.37
C SER A 298 -11.11 -21.72 -5.95
N HIS A 299 -10.53 -21.12 -7.01
CA HIS A 299 -9.31 -21.59 -7.64
C HIS A 299 -8.09 -21.51 -6.71
N ILE A 300 -7.92 -20.42 -5.96
CA ILE A 300 -6.83 -20.29 -4.97
C ILE A 300 -7.05 -21.28 -3.82
N ARG A 301 -8.29 -21.38 -3.31
CA ARG A 301 -8.64 -22.30 -2.23
C ARG A 301 -8.39 -23.77 -2.61
N GLU A 302 -8.79 -24.17 -3.81
CA GLU A 302 -8.54 -25.53 -4.29
C GLU A 302 -7.06 -25.79 -4.55
N ALA A 303 -6.33 -24.83 -5.12
CA ALA A 303 -4.89 -24.95 -5.31
C ALA A 303 -4.16 -25.08 -3.97
N LEU A 304 -4.59 -24.33 -2.95
CA LEU A 304 -4.11 -24.43 -1.57
C LEU A 304 -4.38 -25.83 -0.99
N LEU A 305 -5.60 -26.34 -1.11
CA LEU A 305 -5.96 -27.68 -0.63
C LEU A 305 -5.15 -28.78 -1.33
N ARG A 306 -4.94 -28.67 -2.65
CA ARG A 306 -4.09 -29.59 -3.43
C ARG A 306 -2.63 -29.55 -2.97
N ALA A 307 -2.09 -28.35 -2.74
CA ALA A 307 -0.72 -28.18 -2.26
C ALA A 307 -0.52 -28.76 -0.85
N LEU A 308 -1.49 -28.55 0.06
CA LEU A 308 -1.45 -29.11 1.41
C LEU A 308 -1.57 -30.64 1.41
N ARG A 309 -2.39 -31.22 0.53
CA ARG A 309 -2.51 -32.69 0.38
C ARG A 309 -1.22 -33.32 -0.17
N ARG A 310 -0.56 -32.68 -1.13
CA ARG A 310 0.74 -33.16 -1.67
C ARG A 310 1.91 -33.08 -0.69
N LYS A 311 1.79 -32.32 0.40
CA LYS A 311 2.82 -32.25 1.46
C LYS A 311 2.62 -33.30 2.56
N LYS A 312 1.48 -34.01 2.56
CA LYS A 312 1.11 -35.05 3.54
C LYS A 312 1.28 -36.48 3.04
N GLY A 313 1.70 -36.68 1.79
CA GLY A 313 2.07 -37.99 1.22
C GLY A 313 3.50 -37.94 0.72
#